data_AF-A0A8J7I0D8-F1
#
_entry.id   AF-A0A8J7I0D8-F1
#
_cell.length_a   1.000
_cell.length_b   1.000
_cell.length_c   1.000
_cell.angle_alpha   90.00
_cell.angle_beta   90.00
_cell.angle_gamma   90.00
#
_symmetry.space_group_name_H-M   'P 1'
#
loop_
_entity.id
_entity.type
_entity.pdbx_description
1 polymer ?
#
loop_
_entity_poly.entity_id
_entity_poly.type
_entity_poly.pdbx_seq_one_letter_code
_entity_poly.pdbx_strand_id
1 'polypeptide(L)'
;MSPQLNRGKPYLLLSSNWEHLTSQKKIPWHLGRIKNLFFLSSLVILITNTYPASAHETKIAADVGATLHVEPNDNPRAGEPTQAWFALTRKGGKAIPLTQCNCRLVVYAQPHTAGEPALLEPSLKSVAAERYQGIPGADIVFPKPGIYQLELSGKPVTQASFKPFKFKFEVTVVAGSARNSQSVQDVNDAPPQTTNTGLGLPITVLAIVLGAGILFFLVRVVRRS
;
A
#
# COMPACT_ATOMS: atom_id res chain seq x y z
N MET A 1 11.80 -87.93 29.64
CA MET A 1 12.10 -88.37 31.02
C MET A 1 11.95 -87.16 31.94
N SER A 2 10.88 -87.10 32.74
CA SER A 2 10.84 -86.30 33.98
C SER A 2 11.44 -87.16 35.12
N PRO A 3 11.43 -86.73 36.40
CA PRO A 3 12.23 -85.67 37.01
C PRO A 3 12.90 -86.16 38.33
N GLN A 4 13.76 -85.35 38.97
CA GLN A 4 14.06 -85.42 40.42
C GLN A 4 14.44 -83.99 40.86
N LEU A 5 13.67 -83.21 41.60
CA LEU A 5 13.05 -83.32 42.95
C LEU A 5 13.99 -82.96 44.11
N ASN A 6 13.54 -81.97 44.90
CA ASN A 6 13.72 -81.81 46.36
C ASN A 6 15.07 -81.24 46.87
N ARG A 7 15.17 -80.49 47.99
CA ARG A 7 14.26 -80.29 49.13
C ARG A 7 14.74 -79.14 50.05
N GLY A 8 13.79 -78.37 50.59
CA GLY A 8 13.82 -77.81 51.97
C GLY A 8 14.54 -76.47 52.17
N LYS A 9 14.19 -75.60 53.12
CA LYS A 9 13.26 -75.60 54.28
C LYS A 9 13.38 -74.14 54.91
N PRO A 10 12.85 -73.78 56.10
CA PRO A 10 11.59 -73.04 56.26
C PRO A 10 11.67 -71.76 57.16
N TYR A 11 10.49 -71.16 57.41
CA TYR A 11 10.06 -70.29 58.53
C TYR A 11 10.32 -68.76 58.52
N LEU A 12 9.19 -68.05 58.32
CA LEU A 12 8.49 -67.09 59.19
C LEU A 12 9.20 -65.91 59.91
N LEU A 13 8.53 -64.75 59.72
CA LEU A 13 8.34 -63.57 60.60
C LEU A 13 9.45 -62.50 60.67
N LEU A 14 9.09 -61.25 60.36
CA LEU A 14 8.89 -60.16 61.35
C LEU A 14 9.28 -58.76 60.82
N SER A 15 8.26 -57.89 60.69
CA SER A 15 8.18 -56.45 60.99
C SER A 15 9.16 -55.38 60.46
N SER A 16 8.61 -54.16 60.44
CA SER A 16 9.23 -52.82 60.58
C SER A 16 9.59 -52.02 59.32
N ASN A 17 8.57 -51.31 58.84
CA ASN A 17 8.41 -49.86 58.67
C ASN A 17 9.62 -48.90 58.46
N TRP A 18 9.34 -47.90 57.60
CA TRP A 18 9.87 -46.52 57.48
C TRP A 18 10.80 -46.12 56.30
N GLU A 19 10.31 -45.07 55.62
CA GLU A 19 11.01 -43.97 54.93
C GLU A 19 11.63 -44.22 53.55
N HIS A 20 10.92 -43.81 52.50
CA HIS A 20 11.54 -43.46 51.22
C HIS A 20 11.22 -41.99 50.87
N LEU A 21 12.26 -41.16 50.98
CA LEU A 21 12.31 -39.78 50.52
C LEU A 21 12.08 -39.72 49.00
N THR A 22 11.01 -39.06 48.54
CA THR A 22 10.89 -38.62 47.15
C THR A 22 11.04 -37.10 47.07
N SER A 23 12.22 -36.70 46.63
CA SER A 23 12.64 -35.37 46.21
C SER A 23 11.65 -34.74 45.22
N GLN A 24 10.95 -33.69 45.65
CA GLN A 24 10.16 -32.81 44.79
C GLN A 24 11.09 -31.88 43.99
N LYS A 25 11.43 -32.27 42.75
CA LYS A 25 12.05 -31.37 41.77
C LYS A 25 11.02 -30.34 41.28
N LYS A 26 11.17 -29.08 41.70
CA LYS A 26 10.45 -27.93 41.11
C LYS A 26 10.98 -27.65 39.70
N ILE A 27 10.11 -27.78 38.71
CA ILE A 27 10.36 -27.39 37.32
C ILE A 27 10.20 -25.86 37.22
N PRO A 28 11.18 -25.10 36.68
CA PRO A 28 11.10 -23.64 36.63
C PRO A 28 10.20 -23.19 35.46
N TRP A 29 9.14 -22.43 35.81
CA TRP A 29 8.10 -21.89 34.93
C TRP A 29 8.54 -20.73 34.00
N HIS A 30 9.80 -20.68 33.56
CA HIS A 30 10.34 -19.50 32.85
C HIS A 30 10.59 -19.66 31.35
N LEU A 31 10.23 -20.79 30.72
CA LEU A 31 10.54 -21.03 29.30
C LEU A 31 9.35 -20.87 28.33
N GLY A 32 8.19 -20.38 28.78
CA GLY A 32 6.99 -20.22 27.94
C GLY A 32 6.68 -18.79 27.48
N ARG A 33 7.33 -17.76 28.07
CA ARG A 33 6.87 -16.36 27.93
C ARG A 33 7.51 -15.58 26.77
N ILE A 34 8.60 -16.08 26.18
CA ILE A 34 9.41 -15.33 25.20
C ILE A 34 8.92 -15.57 23.75
N LYS A 35 8.29 -16.71 23.47
CA LYS A 35 7.86 -17.07 22.10
C LYS A 35 6.70 -16.21 21.58
N ASN A 36 5.82 -15.75 22.47
CA ASN A 36 4.70 -14.89 22.10
C ASN A 36 5.12 -13.41 21.90
N LEU A 37 6.20 -12.95 22.53
CA LEU A 37 6.67 -11.57 22.40
C LEU A 37 7.28 -11.29 21.03
N PHE A 38 8.05 -12.24 20.47
CA PHE A 38 8.61 -12.11 19.12
C PHE A 38 7.53 -12.15 18.02
N PHE A 39 6.50 -12.97 18.20
CA PHE A 39 5.38 -13.06 17.25
C PHE A 39 4.52 -11.78 17.25
N LEU A 40 4.28 -11.20 18.44
CA LEU A 40 3.61 -9.90 18.58
C LEU A 40 4.46 -8.75 18.04
N SER A 41 5.77 -8.77 18.25
CA SER A 41 6.70 -7.75 17.74
C SER A 41 6.76 -7.75 16.20
N SER A 42 6.77 -8.91 15.57
CA SER A 42 6.75 -9.01 14.10
C SER A 42 5.45 -8.45 13.51
N LEU A 43 4.31 -8.71 14.13
CA LEU A 43 3.02 -8.17 13.67
C LEU A 43 2.94 -6.64 13.79
N VAL A 44 3.54 -6.05 14.82
CA VAL A 44 3.57 -4.58 15.02
C VAL A 44 4.40 -3.87 13.93
N ILE A 45 5.51 -4.47 13.46
CA ILE A 45 6.37 -3.87 12.42
C ILE A 45 5.69 -3.85 11.05
N LEU A 46 4.80 -4.81 10.76
CA LEU A 46 4.06 -4.86 9.50
C LEU A 46 2.97 -3.77 9.40
N ILE A 47 2.46 -3.24 10.52
CA ILE A 47 1.36 -2.26 10.51
C ILE A 47 1.86 -0.81 10.40
N THR A 48 3.11 -0.53 10.78
CA THR A 48 3.65 0.84 10.83
C THR A 48 4.13 1.40 9.49
N ASN A 49 4.15 0.61 8.41
CA ASN A 49 4.58 1.04 7.07
C ASN A 49 3.42 1.25 6.09
N THR A 50 2.27 1.67 6.60
CA THR A 50 1.18 2.14 5.73
C THR A 50 1.34 3.64 5.50
N TYR A 51 2.05 4.00 4.42
CA TYR A 51 2.00 5.38 3.93
C TYR A 51 0.57 5.63 3.45
N PRO A 52 -0.12 6.68 3.94
CA PRO A 52 -1.44 7.00 3.43
C PRO A 52 -1.32 7.30 1.94
N ALA A 53 -1.99 6.51 1.11
CA ALA A 53 -2.25 6.91 -0.26
C ALA A 53 -3.17 8.14 -0.18
N SER A 54 -2.65 9.31 -0.52
CA SER A 54 -3.41 10.56 -0.49
C SER A 54 -4.37 10.59 -1.68
N ALA A 55 -5.47 9.86 -1.56
CA ALA A 55 -6.60 9.99 -2.46
C ALA A 55 -7.40 11.22 -2.05
N HIS A 56 -7.53 12.19 -2.97
CA HIS A 56 -8.32 13.42 -2.83
C HIS A 56 -8.03 14.25 -1.57
N GLU A 57 -6.82 14.81 -1.48
CA GLU A 57 -6.48 15.73 -0.39
C GLU A 57 -7.24 17.05 -0.55
N THR A 58 -7.99 17.45 0.49
CA THR A 58 -8.64 18.76 0.57
C THR A 58 -7.92 19.64 1.58
N LYS A 59 -7.54 20.85 1.16
CA LYS A 59 -6.91 21.87 2.01
C LYS A 59 -7.78 23.11 2.10
N ILE A 60 -7.71 23.79 3.24
CA ILE A 60 -8.45 25.02 3.50
C ILE A 60 -7.47 26.12 3.93
N ALA A 61 -7.60 27.29 3.33
CA ALA A 61 -6.83 28.47 3.66
C ALA A 61 -7.77 29.67 3.63
N ALA A 62 -7.86 30.39 4.76
CA ALA A 62 -8.80 31.49 4.95
C ALA A 62 -10.26 31.07 4.68
N ASP A 63 -10.87 31.58 3.60
CA ASP A 63 -12.24 31.28 3.19
C ASP A 63 -12.32 30.44 1.89
N VAL A 64 -11.19 29.85 1.48
CA VAL A 64 -11.06 29.02 0.28
C VAL A 64 -10.73 27.58 0.67
N GLY A 65 -11.45 26.62 0.11
CA GLY A 65 -11.11 25.20 0.09
C GLY A 65 -10.62 24.79 -1.29
N ALA A 66 -9.70 23.84 -1.35
CA ALA A 66 -9.17 23.27 -2.58
C ALA A 66 -9.02 21.76 -2.43
N THR A 67 -9.59 21.00 -3.36
CA THR A 67 -9.35 19.57 -3.51
C THR A 67 -8.56 19.35 -4.79
N LEU A 68 -7.42 18.66 -4.71
CA LEU A 68 -6.64 18.26 -5.87
C LEU A 68 -7.12 16.90 -6.38
N HIS A 69 -7.20 16.78 -7.70
CA HIS A 69 -7.25 15.50 -8.42
C HIS A 69 -6.21 15.50 -9.54
N VAL A 70 -5.68 14.32 -9.82
CA VAL A 70 -4.64 14.09 -10.83
C VAL A 70 -5.05 12.93 -11.73
N GLU A 71 -5.24 13.19 -13.01
CA GLU A 71 -5.71 12.21 -13.99
C GLU A 71 -4.57 11.39 -14.59
N PRO A 72 -4.72 10.05 -14.75
CA PRO A 72 -5.87 9.25 -14.33
C PRO A 72 -5.76 8.74 -12.88
N ASN A 73 -6.89 8.74 -12.17
CA ASN A 73 -7.09 8.04 -10.87
C ASN A 73 -6.08 8.39 -9.75
N ASP A 74 -5.61 9.63 -9.68
CA ASP A 74 -4.62 10.12 -8.70
C ASP A 74 -3.29 9.36 -8.70
N ASN A 75 -2.94 8.70 -9.81
CA ASN A 75 -1.73 7.89 -9.93
C ASN A 75 -0.90 8.30 -11.17
N PRO A 76 -0.32 9.52 -11.17
CA PRO A 76 0.46 10.03 -12.29
C PRO A 76 1.71 9.19 -12.53
N ARG A 77 2.05 9.08 -13.82
CA ARG A 77 3.21 8.31 -14.29
C ARG A 77 4.27 9.24 -14.89
N ALA A 78 5.52 8.97 -14.56
CA ALA A 78 6.63 9.77 -15.08
C ALA A 78 6.75 9.64 -16.61
N GLY A 79 6.93 10.77 -17.30
CA GLY A 79 7.03 10.83 -18.75
C GLY A 79 5.69 10.73 -19.49
N GLU A 80 4.57 10.54 -18.77
CA GLU A 80 3.23 10.46 -19.34
C GLU A 80 2.45 11.77 -19.09
N PRO A 81 1.70 12.29 -20.09
CA PRO A 81 0.81 13.42 -19.89
C PRO A 81 -0.23 13.12 -18.82
N THR A 82 -0.34 14.02 -17.85
CA THR A 82 -1.24 13.92 -16.71
C THR A 82 -1.99 15.25 -16.60
N GLN A 83 -3.28 15.24 -16.30
CA GLN A 83 -4.01 16.47 -16.00
C GLN A 83 -4.23 16.61 -14.49
N ALA A 84 -3.72 17.69 -13.90
CA ALA A 84 -4.06 18.06 -12.53
C ALA A 84 -5.14 19.13 -12.54
N TRP A 85 -6.19 18.97 -11.74
CA TRP A 85 -7.23 19.99 -11.59
C TRP A 85 -7.59 20.20 -10.12
N PHE A 86 -8.03 21.41 -9.79
CA PHE A 86 -8.29 21.82 -8.41
C PHE A 86 -9.73 22.31 -8.27
N ALA A 87 -10.54 21.56 -7.53
CA ALA A 87 -11.87 21.99 -7.14
C ALA A 87 -11.77 23.09 -6.06
N LEU A 88 -11.67 24.34 -6.52
CA LEU A 88 -11.66 25.50 -5.63
C LEU A 88 -13.08 25.86 -5.22
N THR A 89 -13.30 26.06 -3.92
CA THR A 89 -14.59 26.47 -3.36
C THR A 89 -14.42 27.56 -2.32
N ARG A 90 -15.42 28.43 -2.19
CA ARG A 90 -15.54 29.36 -1.07
C ARG A 90 -16.22 28.67 0.11
N LYS A 91 -16.15 29.30 1.29
CA LYS A 91 -17.03 28.96 2.41
C LYS A 91 -18.49 28.86 1.91
N GLY A 92 -19.16 27.76 2.25
CA GLY A 92 -20.50 27.43 1.73
C GLY A 92 -20.50 26.58 0.45
N GLY A 93 -19.34 26.15 -0.05
CA GLY A 93 -19.22 25.17 -1.12
C GLY A 93 -19.37 25.72 -2.55
N LYS A 94 -19.51 27.03 -2.71
CA LYS A 94 -19.60 27.67 -4.03
C LYS A 94 -18.27 27.57 -4.78
N ALA A 95 -18.28 27.00 -5.98
CA ALA A 95 -17.08 26.87 -6.81
C ALA A 95 -16.47 28.23 -7.17
N ILE A 96 -15.14 28.29 -7.22
CA ILE A 96 -14.36 29.42 -7.72
C ILE A 96 -13.81 29.03 -9.10
N PRO A 97 -14.39 29.56 -10.20
CA PRO A 97 -13.87 29.29 -11.53
C PRO A 97 -12.54 30.01 -11.76
N LEU A 98 -11.70 29.47 -12.64
CA LEU A 98 -10.41 30.05 -13.02
C LEU A 98 -10.55 31.50 -13.51
N THR A 99 -11.64 31.83 -14.22
CA THR A 99 -11.92 33.19 -14.70
C THR A 99 -12.08 34.24 -13.59
N GLN A 100 -12.30 33.81 -12.34
CA GLN A 100 -12.38 34.69 -11.17
C GLN A 100 -11.10 34.68 -10.32
N CYS A 101 -10.09 33.89 -10.69
CA CYS A 101 -8.86 33.75 -9.96
C CYS A 101 -7.63 34.12 -10.81
N ASN A 102 -6.84 35.06 -10.30
CA ASN A 102 -5.44 35.21 -10.72
C ASN A 102 -4.62 34.11 -10.04
N CYS A 103 -4.77 32.89 -10.55
CA CYS A 103 -4.18 31.68 -10.00
C CYS A 103 -2.83 31.39 -10.69
N ARG A 104 -1.89 30.80 -9.95
CA ARG A 104 -0.61 30.29 -10.45
C ARG A 104 -0.35 28.91 -9.86
N LEU A 105 0.11 27.99 -10.69
CA LEU A 105 0.57 26.67 -10.29
C LEU A 105 2.09 26.58 -10.47
N VAL A 106 2.76 26.10 -9.44
CA VAL A 106 4.20 25.84 -9.44
C VAL A 106 4.45 24.42 -8.95
N VAL A 107 5.35 23.71 -9.62
CA VAL A 107 5.70 22.31 -9.29
C VAL A 107 7.15 22.23 -8.87
N TYR A 108 7.40 21.60 -7.73
CA TYR A 108 8.73 21.29 -7.22
C TYR A 108 8.90 19.77 -7.07
N ALA A 109 10.08 19.25 -7.38
CA ALA A 109 10.46 17.92 -6.92
C ALA A 109 10.74 17.96 -5.41
N GLN A 110 10.46 16.88 -4.68
CA GLN A 110 10.84 16.76 -3.27
C GLN A 110 12.06 15.83 -3.09
N PRO A 111 12.94 16.13 -2.12
CA PRO A 111 12.97 17.35 -1.32
C PRO A 111 13.42 18.57 -2.15
N HIS A 112 12.96 19.76 -1.79
CA HIS A 112 13.47 21.03 -2.31
C HIS A 112 13.77 22.00 -1.18
N THR A 113 14.62 22.97 -1.46
CA THR A 113 14.96 24.05 -0.51
C THR A 113 14.18 25.32 -0.81
N ALA A 114 13.90 26.12 0.23
CA ALA A 114 13.21 27.38 0.04
C ALA A 114 14.02 28.33 -0.86
N GLY A 115 13.41 28.81 -1.94
CA GLY A 115 14.05 29.69 -2.92
C GLY A 115 14.72 28.96 -4.09
N GLU A 116 14.71 27.62 -4.08
CA GLU A 116 15.06 26.83 -5.26
C GLU A 116 14.09 27.14 -6.42
N PRO A 117 14.58 27.21 -7.67
CA PRO A 117 13.71 27.42 -8.81
C PRO A 117 12.67 26.31 -8.94
N ALA A 118 11.50 26.69 -9.45
CA ALA A 118 10.47 25.73 -9.79
C ALA A 118 10.97 24.73 -10.84
N LEU A 119 10.57 23.46 -10.70
CA LEU A 119 10.80 22.47 -11.73
C LEU A 119 9.90 22.74 -12.95
N LEU A 120 8.62 23.02 -12.71
CA LEU A 120 7.64 23.35 -13.74
C LEU A 120 6.74 24.50 -13.29
N GLU A 121 6.33 25.34 -14.25
CA GLU A 121 5.31 26.37 -14.07
C GLU A 121 4.23 26.23 -15.15
N PRO A 122 3.40 25.18 -15.09
CA PRO A 122 2.40 24.93 -16.11
C PRO A 122 1.33 26.03 -16.12
N SER A 123 0.91 26.41 -17.33
CA SER A 123 -0.19 27.37 -17.49
C SER A 123 -1.51 26.74 -17.06
N LEU A 124 -2.30 27.50 -16.30
CA LEU A 124 -3.65 27.07 -15.90
C LEU A 124 -4.64 27.29 -17.04
N LYS A 125 -5.51 26.29 -17.25
CA LYS A 125 -6.65 26.32 -18.16
C LYS A 125 -7.91 25.95 -17.41
N SER A 126 -9.04 26.35 -17.98
CA SER A 126 -10.36 26.03 -17.44
C SER A 126 -10.69 24.57 -17.76
N VAL A 127 -11.06 23.79 -16.74
CA VAL A 127 -11.43 22.38 -16.87
C VAL A 127 -12.86 22.18 -16.37
N ALA A 128 -13.58 21.28 -17.04
CA ALA A 128 -14.84 20.73 -16.59
C ALA A 128 -14.60 19.28 -16.19
N ALA A 129 -14.75 18.97 -14.90
CA ALA A 129 -14.51 17.64 -14.36
C ALA A 129 -15.51 17.36 -13.24
N GLU A 130 -16.00 16.13 -13.18
CA GLU A 130 -17.05 15.71 -12.26
C GLU A 130 -18.26 16.68 -12.31
N ARG A 131 -18.60 17.30 -11.17
CA ARG A 131 -19.65 18.31 -11.02
C ARG A 131 -19.14 19.75 -11.16
N TYR A 132 -17.84 19.95 -11.30
CA TYR A 132 -17.21 21.26 -11.32
C TYR A 132 -17.06 21.78 -12.74
N GLN A 133 -17.31 23.08 -12.91
CA GLN A 133 -17.22 23.75 -14.19
C GLN A 133 -16.26 24.92 -14.10
N GLY A 134 -15.39 25.00 -15.09
CA GLY A 134 -14.42 26.07 -15.27
C GLY A 134 -13.37 26.19 -14.17
N ILE A 135 -13.09 25.11 -13.45
CA ILE A 135 -12.08 25.07 -12.39
C ILE A 135 -10.66 25.17 -12.97
N PRO A 136 -9.68 25.64 -12.19
CA PRO A 136 -8.28 25.63 -12.61
C PRO A 136 -7.78 24.20 -12.79
N GLY A 137 -7.18 23.92 -13.95
CA GLY A 137 -6.41 22.71 -14.19
C GLY A 137 -5.22 22.97 -15.10
N ALA A 138 -4.32 22.01 -15.20
CA ALA A 138 -3.09 22.08 -15.98
C ALA A 138 -2.71 20.70 -16.50
N ASP A 139 -2.14 20.65 -17.70
CA ASP A 139 -1.44 19.45 -18.16
C ASP A 139 0.00 19.49 -17.66
N ILE A 140 0.47 18.38 -17.11
CA ILE A 140 1.77 18.22 -16.48
C ILE A 140 2.40 16.93 -17.01
N VAL A 141 3.68 16.97 -17.34
CA VAL A 141 4.49 15.78 -17.57
C VAL A 141 5.58 15.75 -16.50
N PHE A 142 5.44 14.85 -15.54
CA PHE A 142 6.45 14.68 -14.50
C PHE A 142 7.67 13.97 -15.09
N PRO A 143 8.89 14.54 -15.01
CA PRO A 143 10.03 14.00 -15.75
C PRO A 143 10.55 12.67 -15.21
N LYS A 144 10.39 12.43 -13.89
CA LYS A 144 10.92 11.24 -13.20
C LYS A 144 9.95 10.75 -12.13
N PRO A 145 10.02 9.47 -11.73
CA PRO A 145 9.30 8.98 -10.56
C PRO A 145 9.82 9.68 -9.30
N GLY A 146 8.93 9.88 -8.33
CA GLY A 146 9.27 10.55 -7.07
C GLY A 146 8.11 11.34 -6.49
N ILE A 147 8.39 12.07 -5.42
CA ILE A 147 7.42 12.93 -4.75
C ILE A 147 7.56 14.35 -5.28
N TYR A 148 6.43 14.98 -5.59
CA TYR A 148 6.36 16.35 -6.06
C TYR A 148 5.45 17.18 -5.16
N GLN A 149 5.73 18.46 -5.06
CA GLN A 149 4.86 19.45 -4.44
C GLN A 149 4.20 20.31 -5.53
N LEU A 150 2.88 20.27 -5.58
CA LEU A 150 2.07 21.19 -6.39
C LEU A 150 1.65 22.35 -5.49
N GLU A 151 2.28 23.51 -5.69
CA GLU A 151 1.92 24.75 -5.03
C GLU A 151 0.91 25.54 -5.88
N LEU A 152 -0.35 25.57 -5.46
CA LEU A 152 -1.38 26.42 -6.06
C LEU A 152 -1.55 27.68 -5.22
N SER A 153 -1.40 28.84 -5.84
CA SER A 153 -1.66 30.13 -5.19
C SER A 153 -2.62 30.97 -6.01
N GLY A 154 -3.36 31.86 -5.36
CA GLY A 154 -4.34 32.67 -6.07
C GLY A 154 -4.83 33.87 -5.27
N LYS A 155 -5.33 34.86 -6.01
CA LYS A 155 -6.07 36.01 -5.49
C LYS A 155 -7.25 36.30 -6.40
N PRO A 156 -8.33 36.91 -5.89
CA PRO A 156 -9.49 37.19 -6.72
C PRO A 156 -9.15 38.22 -7.80
N VAL A 157 -9.76 38.09 -8.98
CA VAL A 157 -9.65 39.09 -10.06
C VAL A 157 -10.35 40.39 -9.65
N THR A 158 -11.56 40.28 -9.09
CA THR A 158 -12.33 41.41 -8.55
C THR A 158 -12.21 41.43 -7.03
N GLN A 159 -12.02 42.61 -6.42
CA GLN A 159 -11.85 42.73 -4.97
C GLN A 159 -12.97 42.00 -4.18
N ALA A 160 -12.57 41.40 -3.06
CA ALA A 160 -13.44 40.84 -2.02
C ALA A 160 -14.32 39.62 -2.37
N SER A 161 -14.07 38.93 -3.49
CA SER A 161 -14.86 37.72 -3.80
C SER A 161 -14.40 36.46 -3.02
N PHE A 162 -13.12 36.39 -2.65
CA PHE A 162 -12.52 35.44 -1.69
C PHE A 162 -11.15 35.99 -1.24
N LYS A 163 -10.54 35.46 -0.17
CA LYS A 163 -9.22 35.89 0.30
C LYS A 163 -8.08 35.22 -0.49
N PRO A 164 -6.94 35.90 -0.68
CA PRO A 164 -5.76 35.26 -1.27
C PRO A 164 -5.37 33.99 -0.52
N PHE A 165 -4.90 32.98 -1.25
CA PHE A 165 -4.58 31.67 -0.71
C PHE A 165 -3.29 31.10 -1.30
N LYS A 166 -2.75 30.10 -0.61
CA LYS A 166 -1.67 29.23 -1.05
C LYS A 166 -1.88 27.82 -0.50
N PHE A 167 -1.88 26.83 -1.37
CA PHE A 167 -1.98 25.41 -1.04
C PHE A 167 -0.76 24.68 -1.54
N LYS A 168 -0.31 23.66 -0.81
CA LYS A 168 0.79 22.78 -1.18
C LYS A 168 0.29 21.35 -1.11
N PHE A 169 0.12 20.71 -2.25
CA PHE A 169 -0.30 19.31 -2.33
C PHE A 169 0.91 18.44 -2.62
N GLU A 170 0.97 17.29 -1.97
CA GLU A 170 1.98 16.28 -2.28
C GLU A 170 1.42 15.28 -3.28
N VAL A 171 2.19 14.99 -4.32
CA VAL A 171 1.82 14.04 -5.37
C VAL A 171 2.95 13.03 -5.53
N THR A 172 2.62 11.76 -5.39
CA THR A 172 3.56 10.66 -5.66
C THR A 172 3.41 10.23 -7.12
N VAL A 173 4.51 10.30 -7.87
CA VAL A 173 4.59 9.91 -9.28
C VAL A 173 5.32 8.58 -9.38
N VAL A 174 4.68 7.60 -10.02
CA VAL A 174 5.26 6.27 -10.21
C VAL A 174 6.04 6.17 -11.53
N ALA A 175 6.78 5.09 -11.70
CA ALA A 175 7.42 4.77 -12.97
C ALA A 175 6.40 4.76 -14.12
N GLY A 176 6.68 5.56 -15.15
CA GLY A 176 5.96 5.46 -16.40
C GLY A 176 6.37 4.23 -17.19
N SER A 177 5.59 3.93 -18.20
CA SER A 177 5.91 2.85 -19.13
C SER A 177 7.17 3.26 -19.88
N ALA A 178 8.25 2.48 -19.76
CA ALA A 178 9.37 2.63 -20.66
C ALA A 178 8.83 2.43 -22.07
N ARG A 179 8.66 3.51 -22.85
CA ARG A 179 8.57 3.36 -24.29
C ARG A 179 9.86 2.68 -24.68
N ASN A 180 9.77 1.42 -25.07
CA ASN A 180 10.85 0.72 -25.69
C ASN A 180 11.24 1.54 -26.93
N SER A 181 12.26 2.38 -26.82
CA SER A 181 12.87 3.10 -27.94
C SER A 181 13.64 2.12 -28.81
N GLN A 182 13.00 1.03 -29.25
CA GLN A 182 13.45 0.09 -30.26
C GLN A 182 12.21 -0.53 -30.92
N SER A 183 11.49 0.29 -31.68
CA SER A 183 10.82 -0.18 -32.89
C SER A 183 10.85 0.93 -33.93
N VAL A 184 12.07 1.23 -34.38
CA VAL A 184 12.23 1.52 -35.81
C VAL A 184 12.48 0.14 -36.41
N GLN A 185 11.40 -0.51 -36.83
CA GLN A 185 11.48 -1.64 -37.73
C GLN A 185 12.07 -1.14 -39.04
N ASP A 186 13.34 -1.47 -39.25
CA ASP A 186 13.94 -1.52 -40.57
C ASP A 186 13.12 -2.54 -41.39
N VAL A 187 12.33 -2.03 -42.34
CA VAL A 187 11.49 -2.84 -43.21
C VAL A 187 12.38 -3.36 -44.32
N ASN A 188 13.10 -4.44 -44.04
CA ASN A 188 13.57 -5.44 -45.01
C ASN A 188 14.10 -6.63 -44.22
N ASP A 189 13.23 -7.60 -43.93
CA ASP A 189 13.54 -9.03 -44.05
C ASP A 189 12.29 -9.88 -43.73
N ALA A 190 11.88 -10.65 -44.73
CA ALA A 190 10.84 -11.67 -44.63
C ALA A 190 11.41 -12.97 -44.01
N PRO A 191 10.56 -13.86 -43.45
CA PRO A 191 10.91 -14.75 -42.34
C PRO A 191 11.37 -16.15 -42.77
N PRO A 192 11.97 -16.92 -41.85
CA PRO A 192 11.70 -18.34 -41.78
C PRO A 192 10.87 -18.67 -40.53
N GLN A 193 9.75 -19.33 -40.81
CA GLN A 193 8.89 -20.04 -39.87
C GLN A 193 9.71 -21.06 -39.07
N THR A 194 9.70 -21.00 -37.74
CA THR A 194 9.98 -22.18 -36.91
C THR A 194 8.91 -22.31 -35.85
N THR A 195 8.03 -23.27 -36.10
CA THR A 195 7.05 -23.83 -35.18
C THR A 195 7.75 -24.44 -33.97
N ASN A 196 7.50 -23.92 -32.77
CA ASN A 196 7.62 -24.68 -31.54
C ASN A 196 6.39 -24.40 -30.69
N THR A 197 5.38 -25.22 -30.91
CA THR A 197 4.27 -25.46 -29.99
C THR A 197 4.82 -26.08 -28.71
N GLY A 198 5.12 -25.25 -27.72
CA GLY A 198 5.32 -25.66 -26.33
C GLY A 198 4.29 -24.96 -25.46
N LEU A 199 3.35 -25.74 -24.92
CA LEU A 199 2.38 -25.28 -23.91
C LEU A 199 3.12 -24.69 -22.69
N GLY A 200 3.34 -23.38 -22.70
CA GLY A 200 3.83 -22.61 -21.55
C GLY A 200 2.67 -22.13 -20.69
N LEU A 201 1.99 -23.05 -20.00
CA LEU A 201 1.06 -22.67 -18.94
C LEU A 201 1.88 -22.27 -17.68
N PRO A 202 1.69 -21.07 -17.12
CA PRO A 202 2.35 -20.71 -15.86
C PRO A 202 1.85 -21.59 -14.72
N ILE A 203 2.79 -22.23 -14.00
CA ILE A 203 2.58 -23.15 -12.87
C ILE A 203 2.15 -22.36 -11.61
N THR A 204 1.03 -21.65 -11.67
CA THR A 204 0.48 -20.93 -10.50
C THR A 204 -0.99 -21.26 -10.21
N VAL A 205 -1.58 -22.25 -10.89
CA VAL A 205 -3.00 -22.62 -10.69
C VAL A 205 -3.21 -23.83 -9.76
N LEU A 206 -2.16 -24.43 -9.17
CA LEU A 206 -2.34 -25.60 -8.29
C LEU A 206 -2.61 -25.32 -6.80
N ALA A 207 -2.54 -24.06 -6.33
CA ALA A 207 -2.68 -23.74 -4.90
C ALA A 207 -4.12 -23.47 -4.45
N ILE A 208 -5.05 -23.15 -5.35
CA ILE A 208 -6.41 -22.70 -4.98
C ILE A 208 -7.37 -23.89 -4.78
N VAL A 209 -7.10 -25.04 -5.42
CA VAL A 209 -8.01 -26.21 -5.34
C VAL A 209 -7.88 -26.97 -4.00
N LEU A 210 -6.72 -26.90 -3.32
CA LEU A 210 -6.52 -27.61 -2.04
C LEU A 210 -7.04 -26.85 -0.82
N GLY A 211 -7.10 -25.51 -0.85
CA GLY A 211 -7.57 -24.69 0.27
C GLY A 211 -9.09 -24.75 0.48
N ALA A 212 -9.86 -24.76 -0.60
CA ALA A 212 -11.33 -24.80 -0.52
C ALA A 212 -11.87 -26.15 0.00
N GLY A 213 -11.20 -27.26 -0.32
CA GLY A 213 -11.61 -28.60 0.12
C GLY A 213 -11.50 -28.81 1.64
N ILE A 214 -10.44 -28.28 2.26
CA ILE A 214 -10.21 -28.40 3.71
C ILE A 214 -11.27 -27.60 4.49
N LEU A 215 -11.59 -26.39 4.04
CA LEU A 215 -12.60 -25.56 4.70
C LEU A 215 -14.00 -26.18 4.61
N PHE A 216 -14.37 -26.75 3.45
CA PHE A 216 -15.64 -27.45 3.28
C PHE A 216 -15.74 -28.70 4.18
N PHE A 217 -14.65 -29.46 4.32
CA PHE A 217 -14.61 -30.65 5.18
C PHE A 217 -14.78 -30.29 6.66
N LEU A 218 -14.08 -29.25 7.14
CA LEU A 218 -14.18 -28.80 8.53
C LEU A 218 -15.58 -28.27 8.88
N VAL A 219 -16.20 -27.49 7.98
CA VAL A 219 -17.60 -27.02 8.17
C VAL A 219 -18.58 -28.18 8.23
N ARG A 220 -18.35 -29.26 7.47
CA ARG A 220 -19.24 -30.44 7.47
C ARG A 220 -19.13 -31.27 8.74
N VAL A 221 -17.95 -31.34 9.36
CA VAL A 221 -17.73 -32.07 10.62
C VAL A 221 -18.36 -31.34 11.81
N VAL A 222 -18.18 -30.02 11.89
CA VAL A 222 -18.77 -29.20 12.97
C VAL A 222 -20.30 -29.22 12.92
N ARG A 223 -20.91 -29.36 11.74
CA ARG A 223 -22.37 -29.44 11.59
C ARG A 223 -22.97 -30.80 11.96
N ARG A 224 -22.15 -31.80 12.30
CA ARG A 224 -22.58 -33.18 12.63
C ARG A 224 -22.28 -33.58 14.08
N SER A 225 -21.71 -32.69 14.89
CA SER A 225 -21.63 -32.83 16.36
C SER A 225 -22.65 -31.91 17.02
#